data_AF-A0A293LXW3-F1
#
_entry.id   AF-A0A293LXW3-F1
#
_cell.length_a   1.000
_cell.length_b   1.000
_cell.length_c   1.000
_cell.angle_alpha   90.00
_cell.angle_beta   90.00
_cell.angle_gamma   90.00
#
_symmetry.space_group_name_H-M   'P 1'
#
loop_
_entity.id
_entity.type
_entity.pdbx_description
1 polymer ?
#
loop_
_entity_poly.entity_id
_entity_poly.type
_entity_poly.pdbx_seq_one_letter_code
_entity_poly.pdbx_strand_id
1 'polypeptide(L)'
;MAAGLEPPRHILSGVEPPRHILCHSHWMVNDEKMSKSKGNIVSPVNEIEKYTADGLRYFLLREGVPHSDGNFSSTSVHRLLNAELADNLGNLLSRCTAPLVNKEQIFPGHDKVFFKEFTRGQKLLQEVAELPDKVRPRYLEGNIYLGLDAIMHVLRQTNALVQDNKPWELAKSEGCQNLLHAVLHTSLEALRVSAIVMQPVIPTIASRVLDKLNIGENERNWTDAERSNIHQRSLAVENIYAFPRLQAQRASI
;
A
#
# COMPACT_ATOMS: atom_id res chain seq x y z
N MET A 1 47.64 2.41 24.79
CA MET A 1 47.91 1.74 23.51
C MET A 1 46.66 1.87 22.65
N ALA A 2 46.69 2.75 21.65
CA ALA A 2 45.59 2.89 20.71
C ALA A 2 45.59 1.67 19.79
N ALA A 3 44.52 0.87 19.82
CA ALA A 3 44.30 -0.17 18.83
C ALA A 3 44.22 0.50 17.46
N GLY A 4 45.24 0.28 16.62
CA GLY A 4 45.28 0.77 15.26
C GLY A 4 44.14 0.14 14.47
N LEU A 5 43.11 0.93 14.17
CA LEU A 5 42.15 0.60 13.13
C LEU A 5 42.91 0.61 11.80
N GLU A 6 43.02 -0.55 11.15
CA GLU A 6 43.53 -0.61 9.77
C GLU A 6 42.69 0.31 8.87
N PRO A 7 43.31 1.00 7.90
CA PRO A 7 42.55 1.80 6.95
C PRO A 7 41.52 0.91 6.24
N PRO A 8 40.27 1.40 6.05
CA PRO A 8 39.22 0.64 5.40
C PRO A 8 39.69 0.02 4.08
N ARG A 9 39.43 -1.28 3.86
CA ARG A 9 39.95 -2.03 2.71
C ARG A 9 39.70 -1.39 1.34
N HIS A 10 38.62 -0.61 1.19
CA HIS A 10 38.31 0.10 -0.06
C HIS A 10 39.37 1.16 -0.42
N ILE A 11 40.00 1.79 0.58
CA ILE A 11 41.11 2.74 0.41
C ILE A 11 42.35 2.03 -0.14
N LEU A 12 42.58 0.78 0.28
CA LEU A 12 43.72 -0.03 -0.14
C LEU A 12 43.52 -0.68 -1.51
N SER A 13 42.28 -0.95 -1.91
CA SER A 13 41.95 -1.63 -3.17
C SER A 13 41.53 -0.70 -4.31
N GLY A 14 41.46 0.62 -4.08
CA GLY A 14 41.02 1.60 -5.08
C GLY A 14 39.54 1.47 -5.48
N VAL A 15 38.71 0.83 -4.65
CA VAL A 15 37.28 0.65 -4.91
C VAL A 15 36.51 1.82 -4.30
N GLU A 16 35.52 2.37 -5.02
CA GLU A 16 34.69 3.45 -4.49
C GLU A 16 33.98 3.00 -3.20
N PRO A 17 33.95 3.85 -2.16
CA PRO A 17 33.21 3.55 -0.94
C PRO A 17 31.70 3.48 -1.21
N PRO A 18 30.93 2.78 -0.34
CA PRO A 18 29.49 2.79 -0.44
C PRO A 18 28.95 4.22 -0.33
N ARG A 19 28.05 4.60 -1.23
CA ARG A 19 27.44 5.94 -1.24
C ARG A 19 26.52 6.17 -0.03
N HIS A 20 25.86 5.11 0.44
CA HIS A 20 24.94 5.15 1.57
C HIS A 20 25.05 3.86 2.39
N ILE A 21 24.96 3.99 3.72
CA ILE A 21 24.83 2.88 4.66
C ILE A 21 23.57 3.14 5.48
N LEU A 22 22.56 2.28 5.33
CA LEU A 22 21.35 2.30 6.13
C LEU A 22 21.50 1.25 7.25
N CYS A 23 21.54 1.72 8.50
CA CYS A 23 21.53 0.85 9.67
C CYS A 23 20.15 0.93 10.33
N HIS A 24 19.47 -0.20 10.46
CA HIS A 24 18.17 -0.29 11.14
C HIS A 24 18.34 -0.75 12.59
N SER A 25 17.34 -0.47 13.41
CA SER A 25 17.26 -0.93 14.80
C SER A 25 16.94 -2.42 14.93
N HIS A 26 16.93 -2.94 16.16
CA HIS A 26 16.63 -4.33 16.43
C HIS A 26 15.11 -4.58 16.52
N TRP A 27 14.73 -5.85 16.46
CA TRP A 27 13.36 -6.29 16.75
C TRP A 27 13.30 -7.00 18.10
N MET A 28 12.27 -6.65 18.87
CA MET A 28 11.83 -7.33 20.08
C MET A 28 10.59 -8.16 19.78
N VAL A 29 10.25 -9.10 20.67
CA VAL A 29 9.05 -9.92 20.60
C VAL A 29 8.32 -9.81 21.93
N ASN A 30 7.07 -9.33 21.90
CA ASN A 30 6.28 -9.04 23.11
C ASN A 30 7.06 -8.22 24.14
N ASP A 31 7.74 -7.17 23.67
CA ASP A 31 8.56 -6.25 24.46
C ASP A 31 9.79 -6.91 25.15
N GLU A 32 10.14 -8.13 24.72
CA GLU A 32 11.35 -8.81 25.15
C GLU A 32 12.37 -8.98 24.02
N LYS A 33 13.66 -8.88 24.38
CA LYS A 33 14.75 -9.21 23.45
C LYS A 33 14.66 -10.67 23.02
N MET A 34 14.73 -10.91 21.70
CA MET A 34 14.77 -12.27 21.14
C MET A 34 16.00 -13.02 21.63
N SER A 35 15.82 -14.27 22.07
CA SER A 35 16.88 -15.17 22.48
C SER A 35 16.52 -16.64 22.24
N LYS A 36 17.49 -17.41 21.72
CA LYS A 36 17.37 -18.87 21.58
C LYS A 36 17.12 -19.53 22.94
N SER A 37 17.80 -19.07 23.99
CA SER A 37 17.68 -19.66 25.33
C SER A 37 16.33 -19.39 25.99
N LYS A 38 15.66 -18.28 25.64
CA LYS A 38 14.31 -17.96 26.13
C LYS A 38 13.20 -18.60 25.30
N GLY A 39 13.53 -19.16 24.13
CA GLY A 39 12.54 -19.73 23.21
C GLY A 39 11.60 -18.71 22.56
N ASN A 40 11.85 -17.41 22.66
CA ASN A 40 10.98 -16.34 22.14
C ASN A 40 11.40 -15.85 20.74
N ILE A 41 11.99 -16.73 19.91
CA ILE A 41 12.39 -16.40 18.55
C ILE A 41 11.18 -16.51 17.62
N VAL A 42 11.03 -15.52 16.75
CA VAL A 42 10.04 -15.55 15.67
C VAL A 42 10.71 -16.06 14.39
N SER A 43 10.16 -17.13 13.83
CA SER A 43 10.57 -17.67 12.53
C SER A 43 9.78 -16.97 11.42
N PRO A 44 10.42 -16.19 10.53
CA PRO A 44 9.71 -15.53 9.43
C PRO A 44 8.97 -16.53 8.53
N VAL A 45 9.54 -17.72 8.32
CA VAL A 45 8.92 -18.78 7.50
C VAL A 45 7.57 -19.20 8.09
N ASN A 46 7.50 -19.36 9.41
CA ASN A 46 6.26 -19.75 10.08
C ASN A 46 5.23 -18.61 10.09
N GLU A 47 5.68 -17.36 10.21
CA GLU A 47 4.78 -16.19 10.19
C GLU A 47 4.24 -15.90 8.78
N ILE A 48 4.97 -16.23 7.72
CA ILE A 48 4.50 -16.14 6.33
C ILE A 48 3.28 -17.04 6.10
N GLU A 49 3.24 -18.24 6.69
CA GLU A 49 2.07 -19.13 6.60
C GLU A 49 0.81 -18.51 7.22
N LYS A 50 0.97 -17.68 8.26
CA LYS A 50 -0.14 -17.02 8.97
C LYS A 50 -0.57 -15.72 8.33
N TYR A 51 0.38 -14.93 7.83
CA TYR A 51 0.16 -13.53 7.43
C TYR A 51 0.42 -13.25 5.96
N THR A 52 0.86 -14.25 5.19
CA THR A 52 1.44 -14.14 3.84
C THR A 52 2.79 -13.41 3.82
N ALA A 53 3.56 -13.61 2.75
CA ALA A 53 4.84 -12.93 2.56
C ALA A 53 4.68 -11.42 2.51
N ASP A 54 3.72 -10.93 1.73
CA ASP A 54 3.44 -9.50 1.62
C ASP A 54 2.92 -8.91 2.92
N GLY A 55 2.04 -9.61 3.64
CA GLY A 55 1.54 -9.12 4.93
C GLY A 55 2.67 -8.98 5.95
N LEU A 56 3.58 -9.96 6.05
CA LEU A 56 4.72 -9.85 6.95
C LEU A 56 5.70 -8.74 6.52
N ARG A 57 5.99 -8.61 5.21
CA ARG A 57 6.81 -7.51 4.67
C ARG A 57 6.23 -6.15 5.01
N TYR A 58 4.91 -6.00 4.81
CA TYR A 58 4.20 -4.78 5.11
C TYR A 58 4.34 -4.41 6.58
N PHE A 59 4.06 -5.34 7.50
CA PHE A 59 4.19 -5.11 8.93
C PHE A 59 5.59 -4.65 9.32
N LEU A 60 6.63 -5.37 8.88
CA LEU A 60 8.02 -5.07 9.23
C LEU A 60 8.45 -3.69 8.69
N LEU A 61 8.01 -3.31 7.50
CA LEU A 61 8.36 -2.02 6.88
C LEU A 61 7.48 -0.85 7.35
N ARG A 62 6.32 -1.15 7.94
CA ARG A 62 5.37 -0.16 8.46
C ARG A 62 5.63 0.21 9.92
N GLU A 63 5.95 -0.79 10.75
CA GLU A 63 6.26 -0.61 12.18
C GLU A 63 7.76 -0.46 12.44
N GLY A 64 8.60 -1.06 11.59
CA GLY A 64 10.04 -0.93 11.71
C GLY A 64 10.50 0.48 11.32
N VAL A 65 11.11 1.18 12.27
CA VAL A 65 11.74 2.48 12.05
C VAL A 65 13.26 2.37 12.23
N PRO A 66 14.07 3.16 11.50
CA PRO A 66 15.52 3.05 11.60
C PRO A 66 16.12 3.49 12.95
N HIS A 67 15.39 4.25 13.75
CA HIS A 67 15.90 4.97 14.93
C HIS A 67 15.45 4.41 16.28
N SER A 68 14.54 3.44 16.31
CA SER A 68 14.11 2.77 17.53
C SER A 68 13.79 1.30 17.29
N ASP A 69 14.04 0.47 18.31
CA ASP A 69 13.76 -0.96 18.23
C ASP A 69 12.26 -1.21 18.00
N GLY A 70 11.93 -2.05 17.00
CA GLY A 70 10.56 -2.45 16.69
C GLY A 70 10.08 -3.56 17.62
N ASN A 71 8.77 -3.69 17.82
CA ASN A 71 8.18 -4.76 18.62
C ASN A 71 7.26 -5.62 17.76
N PHE A 72 7.55 -6.92 17.70
CA PHE A 72 6.69 -7.90 17.05
C PHE A 72 5.74 -8.53 18.08
N SER A 73 4.44 -8.48 17.80
CA SER A 73 3.45 -9.30 18.51
C SER A 73 2.36 -9.75 17.55
N SER A 74 1.90 -10.99 17.66
CA SER A 74 0.85 -11.52 16.77
C SER A 74 -0.41 -10.63 16.75
N THR A 75 -0.73 -10.01 17.88
CA THR A 75 -1.85 -9.06 18.04
C THR A 75 -1.62 -7.78 17.25
N SER A 76 -0.42 -7.18 17.33
CA SER A 76 -0.11 -5.94 16.58
C SER A 76 -0.10 -6.19 15.07
N VAL A 77 0.51 -7.30 14.62
CA VAL A 77 0.52 -7.72 13.22
C VAL A 77 -0.89 -7.87 12.70
N HIS A 78 -1.71 -8.66 13.40
CA HIS A 78 -3.08 -8.92 13.00
C HIS A 78 -3.91 -7.65 12.90
N ARG A 79 -3.81 -6.77 13.91
CA ARG A 79 -4.52 -5.49 13.94
C ARG A 79 -4.10 -4.59 12.77
N LEU A 80 -2.81 -4.44 12.54
CA LEU A 80 -2.28 -3.56 11.51
C LEU A 80 -2.66 -4.05 10.10
N LEU A 81 -2.46 -5.33 9.81
CA LEU A 81 -2.76 -5.89 8.49
C LEU A 81 -4.26 -5.85 8.17
N ASN A 82 -5.11 -6.13 9.16
CA ASN A 82 -6.55 -5.98 8.96
C ASN A 82 -6.94 -4.50 8.75
N ALA A 83 -6.40 -3.58 9.55
CA ALA A 83 -6.76 -2.16 9.44
C ALA A 83 -6.27 -1.52 8.13
N GLU A 84 -5.05 -1.79 7.69
CA GLU A 84 -4.46 -1.11 6.53
C GLU A 84 -4.65 -1.90 5.23
N LEU A 85 -4.34 -3.21 5.20
CA LEU A 85 -4.42 -4.01 3.97
C LEU A 85 -5.84 -4.53 3.68
N ALA A 86 -6.53 -5.10 4.67
CA ALA A 86 -7.90 -5.57 4.45
C ALA A 86 -8.87 -4.39 4.38
N ASP A 87 -8.84 -3.50 5.38
CA ASP A 87 -9.89 -2.50 5.55
C ASP A 87 -9.73 -1.24 4.70
N ASN A 88 -8.52 -0.72 4.53
CA ASN A 88 -8.33 0.49 3.70
C ASN A 88 -8.11 0.14 2.23
N LEU A 89 -7.22 -0.80 1.90
CA LEU A 89 -6.94 -1.19 0.51
C LEU A 89 -7.98 -2.17 -0.04
N GLY A 90 -8.17 -3.30 0.65
CA GLY A 90 -9.03 -4.39 0.18
C GLY A 90 -10.51 -4.02 0.07
N ASN A 91 -11.09 -3.40 1.11
CA ASN A 91 -12.48 -2.99 1.07
C ASN A 91 -12.74 -1.89 0.04
N LEU A 92 -11.79 -0.96 -0.16
CA LEU A 92 -11.93 0.09 -1.18
C LEU A 92 -12.02 -0.52 -2.57
N LEU A 93 -11.09 -1.41 -2.92
CA LEU A 93 -11.14 -2.15 -4.19
C LEU A 93 -12.46 -2.88 -4.35
N SER A 94 -12.84 -3.69 -3.35
CA SER A 94 -14.08 -4.46 -3.37
C SER A 94 -15.33 -3.59 -3.60
N ARG A 95 -15.44 -2.44 -2.91
CA ARG A 95 -16.58 -1.52 -3.05
C ARG A 95 -16.64 -0.87 -4.43
N CYS A 96 -15.49 -0.45 -4.97
CA CYS A 96 -15.44 0.24 -6.27
C CYS A 96 -15.58 -0.73 -7.47
N THR A 97 -15.26 -2.00 -7.30
CA THR A 97 -15.40 -3.02 -8.36
C THR A 97 -16.62 -3.91 -8.17
N ALA A 98 -17.43 -3.71 -7.12
CA ALA A 98 -18.64 -4.49 -6.89
C ALA A 98 -19.61 -4.34 -8.08
N PRO A 99 -20.15 -5.44 -8.65
CA PRO A 99 -21.07 -5.36 -9.80
C PRO A 99 -22.33 -4.51 -9.55
N LEU A 100 -22.76 -4.36 -8.29
CA LEU A 100 -23.88 -3.50 -7.93
C LEU A 100 -23.56 -2.00 -8.03
N VAL A 101 -22.29 -1.64 -7.92
CA VAL A 101 -21.80 -0.25 -7.98
C VAL A 101 -21.26 0.05 -9.37
N ASN A 102 -20.36 -0.81 -9.87
CA ASN A 102 -19.72 -0.69 -11.17
C ASN A 102 -20.25 -1.80 -12.09
N LYS A 103 -21.48 -1.61 -12.58
CA LYS A 103 -22.24 -2.61 -13.37
C LYS A 103 -21.52 -3.01 -14.65
N GLU A 104 -20.87 -2.05 -15.29
CA GLU A 104 -20.17 -2.25 -16.56
C GLU A 104 -18.78 -2.86 -16.38
N GLN A 105 -18.31 -3.01 -15.12
CA GLN A 105 -16.95 -3.46 -14.79
C GLN A 105 -15.90 -2.68 -15.59
N ILE A 106 -15.97 -1.35 -15.52
CA ILE A 106 -15.02 -0.45 -16.19
C ILE A 106 -14.25 0.41 -15.19
N PHE A 107 -13.04 0.79 -15.54
CA PHE A 107 -12.43 2.00 -15.04
C PHE A 107 -13.03 3.15 -15.87
N PRO A 108 -13.97 3.94 -15.35
CA PRO A 108 -14.63 4.97 -16.15
C PRO A 108 -13.66 6.11 -16.42
N GLY A 109 -13.75 6.71 -17.61
CA GLY A 109 -13.22 8.07 -17.80
C GLY A 109 -14.03 9.06 -16.97
N HIS A 110 -13.47 10.24 -16.70
CA HIS A 110 -14.23 11.33 -16.08
C HIS A 110 -14.57 12.41 -17.10
N ASP A 111 -15.78 12.95 -17.01
CA ASP A 111 -16.18 14.13 -17.80
C ASP A 111 -15.44 15.37 -17.26
N LYS A 112 -14.65 16.03 -18.11
CA LYS A 112 -13.82 17.17 -17.68
C LYS A 112 -14.61 18.39 -17.23
N VAL A 113 -15.85 18.57 -17.70
CA VAL A 113 -16.68 19.72 -17.33
C VAL A 113 -17.29 19.48 -15.96
N PHE A 114 -17.94 18.33 -15.77
CA PHE A 114 -18.51 17.94 -14.47
C PHE A 114 -17.43 17.84 -13.40
N PHE A 115 -16.26 17.28 -13.74
CA PHE A 115 -15.20 17.09 -12.76
C PHE A 115 -14.68 18.41 -12.20
N LYS A 116 -14.79 19.54 -12.94
CA LYS A 116 -14.48 20.90 -12.43
C LYS A 116 -15.35 21.32 -11.26
N GLU A 117 -16.57 20.82 -11.18
CA GLU A 117 -17.51 21.09 -10.08
C GLU A 117 -17.31 20.10 -8.91
N PHE A 118 -16.73 18.92 -9.19
CA PHE A 118 -16.40 17.91 -8.18
C PHE A 118 -15.09 18.22 -7.43
N THR A 119 -15.10 19.35 -6.72
CA THR A 119 -13.91 19.93 -6.04
C THR A 119 -13.17 18.97 -5.12
N ARG A 120 -13.89 18.13 -4.36
CA ARG A 120 -13.25 17.15 -3.46
C ARG A 120 -12.51 16.05 -4.24
N GLY A 121 -13.08 15.56 -5.33
CA GLY A 121 -12.43 14.60 -6.21
C GLY A 121 -11.18 15.17 -6.88
N GLN A 122 -11.23 16.44 -7.32
CA GLN A 122 -10.05 17.13 -7.85
C GLN A 122 -8.91 17.23 -6.85
N LYS A 123 -9.19 17.67 -5.62
CA LYS A 123 -8.18 17.76 -4.57
C LYS A 123 -7.53 16.41 -4.31
N LEU A 124 -8.36 15.36 -4.21
CA LEU A 124 -7.85 14.00 -4.01
C LEU A 124 -7.04 13.50 -5.22
N LEU A 125 -7.46 13.75 -6.46
CA LEU A 125 -6.66 13.40 -7.64
C LEU A 125 -5.32 14.14 -7.69
N GLN A 126 -5.29 15.40 -7.24
CA GLN A 126 -4.03 16.13 -7.10
C GLN A 126 -3.12 15.47 -6.05
N GLU A 127 -3.66 15.12 -4.88
CA GLU A 127 -2.89 14.40 -3.85
C GLU A 127 -2.37 13.04 -4.35
N VAL A 128 -3.18 12.32 -5.13
CA VAL A 128 -2.81 11.07 -5.79
C VAL A 128 -1.68 11.30 -6.80
N ALA A 129 -1.76 12.34 -7.64
CA ALA A 129 -0.73 12.66 -8.63
C ALA A 129 0.61 13.04 -7.98
N GLU A 130 0.58 13.68 -6.81
CA GLU A 130 1.77 14.04 -6.03
C GLU A 130 2.31 12.88 -5.17
N LEU A 131 1.57 11.78 -5.03
CA LEU A 131 1.94 10.66 -4.15
C LEU A 131 3.29 10.03 -4.51
N PRO A 132 3.62 9.75 -5.78
CA PRO A 132 4.93 9.17 -6.14
C PRO A 132 6.10 10.06 -5.71
N ASP A 133 5.97 11.38 -5.87
CA ASP A 133 7.00 12.35 -5.48
C ASP A 133 7.15 12.47 -3.97
N LYS A 134 6.07 12.24 -3.22
CA LYS A 134 6.11 12.18 -1.74
C LYS A 134 6.73 10.88 -1.23
N VAL A 135 6.55 9.76 -1.92
CA VAL A 135 7.00 8.43 -1.47
C VAL A 135 8.45 8.15 -1.88
N ARG A 136 8.84 8.48 -3.11
CA ARG A 136 10.17 8.19 -3.67
C ARG A 136 11.33 8.61 -2.75
N PRO A 137 11.44 9.88 -2.30
CA PRO A 137 12.56 10.31 -1.45
C PRO A 137 12.58 9.55 -0.13
N ARG A 138 11.42 9.26 0.47
CA ARG A 138 11.31 8.52 1.73
C ARG A 138 11.82 7.09 1.58
N TYR A 139 11.52 6.43 0.46
CA TYR A 139 12.02 5.09 0.17
C TYR A 139 13.53 5.10 -0.05
N LEU A 140 14.05 6.08 -0.79
CA LEU A 140 15.50 6.23 -1.03
C LEU A 140 16.29 6.52 0.25
N GLU A 141 15.69 7.22 1.20
CA GLU A 141 16.27 7.51 2.52
C GLU A 141 16.09 6.36 3.54
N GLY A 142 15.40 5.27 3.17
CA GLY A 142 15.10 4.17 4.09
C GLY A 142 13.94 4.43 5.06
N ASN A 143 13.27 5.57 4.95
CA ASN A 143 12.08 5.95 5.72
C ASN A 143 10.79 5.35 5.13
N ILE A 144 10.79 4.03 4.90
CA ILE A 144 9.71 3.32 4.19
C ILE A 144 8.35 3.51 4.90
N TYR A 145 8.33 3.48 6.22
CA TYR A 145 7.14 3.71 7.04
C TYR A 145 6.46 5.05 6.76
N LEU A 146 7.23 6.12 6.49
CA LEU A 146 6.68 7.43 6.14
C LEU A 146 6.08 7.43 4.73
N GLY A 147 6.66 6.68 3.79
CA GLY A 147 6.07 6.49 2.47
C GLY A 147 4.75 5.73 2.55
N LEU A 148 4.72 4.65 3.35
CA LEU A 148 3.50 3.89 3.61
C LEU A 148 2.42 4.72 4.31
N ASP A 149 2.79 5.61 5.24
CA ASP A 149 1.84 6.51 5.89
C ASP A 149 1.21 7.49 4.89
N ALA A 150 1.99 8.05 3.96
CA ALA A 150 1.48 8.90 2.89
C ALA A 150 0.50 8.16 1.96
N ILE A 151 0.81 6.90 1.61
CA ILE A 151 -0.07 6.05 0.81
C ILE A 151 -1.38 5.76 1.56
N MET A 152 -1.28 5.37 2.84
CA MET A 152 -2.46 5.09 3.66
C MET A 152 -3.30 6.33 3.93
N HIS A 153 -2.69 7.51 3.98
CA HIS A 153 -3.43 8.78 4.05
C HIS A 153 -4.34 8.94 2.83
N VAL A 154 -3.80 8.79 1.61
CA VAL A 154 -4.58 8.86 0.36
C VAL A 154 -5.70 7.84 0.36
N LEU A 155 -5.41 6.57 0.67
CA LEU A 155 -6.43 5.50 0.72
C LEU A 155 -7.54 5.79 1.73
N ARG A 156 -7.24 6.37 2.89
CA ARG A 156 -8.25 6.79 3.87
C ARG A 156 -9.11 7.93 3.35
N GLN A 157 -8.51 8.94 2.69
CA GLN A 157 -9.26 10.02 2.04
C GLN A 157 -10.18 9.50 0.94
N THR A 158 -9.71 8.53 0.14
CA THR A 158 -10.51 7.88 -0.90
C THR A 158 -11.67 7.08 -0.30
N ASN A 159 -11.43 6.32 0.78
CA ASN A 159 -12.52 5.63 1.50
C ASN A 159 -13.57 6.61 2.02
N ALA A 160 -13.15 7.75 2.57
CA ALA A 160 -14.07 8.80 3.00
C ALA A 160 -14.86 9.39 1.83
N LEU A 161 -14.22 9.64 0.67
CA LEU A 161 -14.91 10.08 -0.54
C LEU A 161 -16.00 9.09 -0.96
N VAL A 162 -15.66 7.80 -1.01
CA VAL A 162 -16.61 6.73 -1.36
C VAL A 162 -17.76 6.66 -0.36
N GLN A 163 -17.46 6.76 0.94
CA GLN A 163 -18.47 6.71 1.99
C GLN A 163 -19.45 7.88 1.91
N ASP A 164 -18.95 9.09 1.64
CA ASP A 164 -19.76 10.31 1.63
C ASP A 164 -20.64 10.39 0.38
N ASN A 165 -20.17 9.87 -0.76
CA ASN A 165 -20.93 9.88 -2.01
C ASN A 165 -21.83 8.64 -2.18
N LYS A 166 -21.66 7.59 -1.37
CA LYS A 166 -22.50 6.39 -1.34
C LYS A 166 -22.79 5.84 -2.75
N PRO A 167 -21.77 5.37 -3.50
CA PRO A 167 -21.95 5.01 -4.90
C PRO A 167 -22.92 3.84 -5.14
N TRP A 168 -23.20 3.03 -4.11
CA TRP A 168 -24.25 1.99 -4.12
C TRP A 168 -25.69 2.55 -4.18
N GLU A 169 -25.90 3.80 -3.74
CA GLU A 169 -27.14 4.55 -3.92
C GLU A 169 -27.14 5.23 -5.29
N LEU A 170 -26.04 5.91 -5.66
CA LEU A 170 -25.91 6.58 -6.96
C LEU A 170 -26.12 5.63 -8.14
N ALA A 171 -25.63 4.39 -8.05
CA ALA A 171 -25.78 3.38 -9.10
C ALA A 171 -27.24 2.93 -9.34
N LYS A 172 -28.16 3.28 -8.44
CA LYS A 172 -29.60 3.00 -8.53
C LYS A 172 -30.41 4.22 -8.96
N SER A 173 -29.85 5.42 -8.87
CA SER A 173 -30.53 6.68 -9.16
C SER A 173 -30.31 7.12 -10.60
N GLU A 174 -31.39 7.51 -11.28
CA GLU A 174 -31.32 8.11 -12.61
C GLU A 174 -30.68 9.50 -12.56
N GLY A 175 -29.91 9.87 -13.60
CA GLY A 175 -29.23 11.17 -13.69
C GLY A 175 -27.95 11.32 -12.85
N CYS A 176 -27.60 10.37 -11.99
CA CYS A 176 -26.40 10.42 -11.15
C CYS A 176 -25.13 9.83 -11.79
N GLN A 177 -25.18 9.44 -13.07
CA GLN A 177 -24.09 8.72 -13.73
C GLN A 177 -22.76 9.48 -13.74
N ASN A 178 -22.80 10.80 -13.99
CA ASN A 178 -21.59 11.63 -14.00
C ASN A 178 -20.89 11.65 -12.64
N LEU A 179 -21.66 11.77 -11.55
CA LEU A 179 -21.11 11.75 -10.19
C LEU A 179 -20.58 10.36 -9.83
N LEU A 180 -21.31 9.30 -10.17
CA LEU A 180 -20.86 7.93 -9.96
C LEU A 180 -19.52 7.67 -10.69
N HIS A 181 -19.42 8.06 -11.96
CA HIS A 181 -18.20 7.92 -12.75
C HIS A 181 -17.05 8.75 -12.17
N ALA A 182 -17.31 9.99 -11.71
CA ALA A 182 -16.30 10.82 -11.08
C ALA A 182 -15.76 10.19 -9.77
N VAL A 183 -16.64 9.64 -8.93
CA VAL A 183 -16.26 8.96 -7.68
C VAL A 183 -15.47 7.69 -7.98
N LEU A 184 -15.94 6.86 -8.91
CA LEU A 184 -15.26 5.63 -9.32
C LEU A 184 -13.91 5.92 -9.95
N HIS A 185 -13.83 6.87 -10.87
CA HIS A 185 -12.59 7.28 -11.51
C HIS A 185 -11.55 7.71 -10.49
N THR A 186 -11.93 8.63 -9.58
CA THR A 186 -11.04 9.10 -8.51
C THR A 186 -10.55 7.94 -7.63
N SER A 187 -11.43 7.01 -7.31
CA SER A 187 -11.13 5.90 -6.40
C SER A 187 -10.24 4.84 -7.03
N LEU A 188 -10.52 4.46 -8.28
CA LEU A 188 -9.72 3.49 -9.03
C LEU A 188 -8.35 4.07 -9.39
N GLU A 189 -8.25 5.38 -9.61
CA GLU A 189 -6.97 6.03 -9.84
C GLU A 189 -6.11 6.08 -8.56
N ALA A 190 -6.71 6.41 -7.42
CA ALA A 190 -6.03 6.32 -6.13
C ALA A 190 -5.53 4.88 -5.86
N LEU A 191 -6.34 3.86 -6.15
CA LEU A 191 -5.95 2.45 -6.03
C LEU A 191 -4.80 2.10 -6.98
N ARG A 192 -4.85 2.53 -8.24
CA ARG A 192 -3.81 2.27 -9.24
C ARG A 192 -2.47 2.84 -8.82
N VAL A 193 -2.43 4.13 -8.52
CA VAL A 193 -1.20 4.83 -8.13
C VAL A 193 -0.65 4.27 -6.82
N SER A 194 -1.52 4.06 -5.82
CA SER A 194 -1.11 3.45 -4.53
C SER A 194 -0.52 2.06 -4.75
N ALA A 195 -1.16 1.21 -5.56
CA ALA A 195 -0.64 -0.13 -5.82
C ALA A 195 0.72 -0.09 -6.53
N ILE A 196 0.92 0.79 -7.52
CA ILE A 196 2.22 0.92 -8.22
C ILE A 196 3.32 1.29 -7.24
N VAL A 197 3.13 2.31 -6.40
CA VAL A 197 4.16 2.75 -5.44
C VAL A 197 4.35 1.77 -4.28
N MET A 198 3.37 0.91 -4.00
CA MET A 198 3.46 -0.15 -2.99
C MET A 198 4.16 -1.43 -3.48
N GLN A 199 4.42 -1.60 -4.78
CA GLN A 199 5.07 -2.80 -5.33
C GLN A 199 6.39 -3.18 -4.63
N PRO A 200 7.29 -2.24 -4.25
CA PRO A 200 8.51 -2.60 -3.51
C PRO A 200 8.24 -3.23 -2.14
N VAL A 201 7.08 -2.97 -1.53
CA VAL A 201 6.70 -3.44 -0.19
C VAL A 201 5.85 -4.71 -0.27
N ILE A 202 4.80 -4.69 -1.09
CA ILE A 202 3.78 -5.75 -1.20
C ILE A 202 3.55 -6.17 -2.67
N PRO A 203 4.55 -6.77 -3.34
CA PRO A 203 4.51 -7.00 -4.79
C PRO A 203 3.33 -7.87 -5.26
N THR A 204 2.97 -8.90 -4.49
CA THR A 204 1.89 -9.83 -4.85
C THR A 204 0.52 -9.17 -4.71
N ILE A 205 0.28 -8.47 -3.60
CA ILE A 205 -0.98 -7.75 -3.35
C ILE A 205 -1.11 -6.60 -4.34
N ALA A 206 -0.05 -5.82 -4.57
CA ALA A 206 -0.04 -4.75 -5.56
C ALA A 206 -0.36 -5.27 -6.96
N SER A 207 0.26 -6.39 -7.39
CA SER A 207 -0.07 -7.03 -8.66
C SER A 207 -1.56 -7.35 -8.74
N ARG A 208 -2.13 -8.02 -7.72
CA ARG A 208 -3.56 -8.37 -7.71
C ARG A 208 -4.48 -7.16 -7.87
N VAL A 209 -4.17 -6.03 -7.21
CA VAL A 209 -4.93 -4.80 -7.40
C VAL A 209 -4.81 -4.32 -8.85
N LEU A 210 -3.60 -4.27 -9.39
CA LEU A 210 -3.35 -3.80 -10.76
C LEU A 210 -3.93 -4.75 -11.83
N ASP A 211 -3.92 -6.06 -11.58
CA ASP A 211 -4.57 -7.10 -12.40
C ASP A 211 -6.08 -6.88 -12.42
N LYS A 212 -6.71 -6.62 -11.26
CA LYS A 212 -8.15 -6.30 -11.19
C LYS A 212 -8.50 -5.05 -11.99
N LEU A 213 -7.62 -4.05 -11.94
CA LEU A 213 -7.74 -2.80 -12.70
C LEU A 213 -7.33 -2.94 -14.17
N ASN A 214 -6.90 -4.15 -14.59
CA ASN A 214 -6.45 -4.47 -15.93
C ASN A 214 -5.32 -3.53 -16.41
N ILE A 215 -4.33 -3.31 -15.55
CA ILE A 215 -3.11 -2.53 -15.85
C ILE A 215 -2.04 -3.50 -16.34
N GLY A 216 -1.55 -3.37 -17.57
CA GLY A 216 -0.55 -4.29 -18.10
C GLY A 216 0.78 -4.18 -17.36
N GLU A 217 1.61 -5.23 -17.35
CA GLU A 217 2.90 -5.22 -16.62
C GLU A 217 3.81 -4.06 -17.03
N ASN A 218 3.77 -3.66 -18.30
CA ASN A 218 4.54 -2.53 -18.84
C ASN A 218 3.99 -1.15 -18.42
N GLU A 219 2.83 -1.09 -17.78
CA GLU A 219 2.16 0.13 -17.29
C GLU A 219 2.25 0.25 -15.75
N ARG A 220 3.15 -0.51 -15.11
CA ARG A 220 3.31 -0.56 -13.65
C ARG A 220 4.63 0.05 -13.18
N ASN A 221 5.33 0.81 -14.02
CA ASN A 221 6.56 1.46 -13.63
C ASN A 221 6.28 2.68 -12.75
N TRP A 222 7.29 3.15 -12.02
CA TRP A 222 7.13 4.35 -11.20
C TRP A 222 6.66 5.57 -12.00
N THR A 223 7.15 5.72 -13.24
CA THR A 223 6.75 6.79 -14.17
C THR A 223 5.27 6.71 -14.57
N ASP A 224 4.65 5.54 -14.49
CA ASP A 224 3.22 5.35 -14.77
C ASP A 224 2.36 5.81 -13.59
N ALA A 225 2.91 5.81 -12.37
CA ALA A 225 2.25 6.39 -11.20
C ALA A 225 2.25 7.92 -11.24
N GLU A 226 3.25 8.54 -11.89
CA GLU A 226 3.36 10.01 -12.07
C GLU A 226 2.38 10.55 -13.12
N ARG A 227 1.77 9.66 -13.92
CA ARG A 227 0.83 10.03 -14.99
C ARG A 227 -0.58 9.64 -14.60
N SER A 228 -1.54 10.56 -14.73
CA SER A 228 -2.94 10.24 -14.49
C SER A 228 -3.50 9.32 -15.57
N ASN A 229 -4.24 8.28 -15.17
CA ASN A 229 -5.05 7.53 -16.10
C ASN A 229 -6.32 8.32 -16.42
N ILE A 230 -6.51 8.69 -17.69
CA ILE A 230 -7.68 9.46 -18.15
C ILE A 230 -8.60 8.65 -19.06
N HIS A 231 -8.21 7.43 -19.42
CA HIS A 231 -8.90 6.63 -20.43
C HIS A 231 -9.80 5.59 -19.78
N GLN A 232 -10.99 5.43 -20.35
CA GLN A 232 -11.86 4.33 -19.98
C GLN A 232 -11.25 3.00 -20.41
N ARG A 233 -11.32 1.99 -19.53
CA ARG A 233 -10.95 0.60 -19.85
C ARG A 233 -11.80 -0.40 -19.09
N SER A 234 -11.90 -1.62 -19.58
CA SER A 234 -12.55 -2.72 -18.85
C SER A 234 -11.65 -3.22 -17.71
N LEU A 235 -12.27 -3.52 -16.58
CA LEU A 235 -11.65 -4.24 -15.45
C LEU A 235 -11.56 -5.73 -15.78
N ALA A 236 -10.72 -6.45 -15.03
CA ALA A 236 -10.70 -7.91 -15.13
C ALA A 236 -12.04 -8.50 -14.66
N VAL A 237 -12.52 -9.53 -15.37
CA VAL A 237 -13.79 -10.22 -15.08
C VAL A 237 -13.70 -11.03 -13.79
N GLU A 238 -12.51 -11.50 -13.44
CA GLU A 238 -12.28 -12.30 -12.23
C GLU A 238 -12.49 -11.50 -10.95
N ASN A 239 -13.02 -12.18 -9.94
CA ASN A 239 -13.20 -11.58 -8.62
C ASN A 239 -11.88 -11.69 -7.84
N ILE A 240 -11.07 -10.64 -7.93
CA ILE A 240 -9.76 -10.58 -7.29
C ILE A 240 -9.86 -9.83 -5.97
N TYR A 241 -9.39 -10.48 -4.90
CA TYR A 241 -9.27 -9.88 -3.57
C TYR A 241 -7.83 -9.42 -3.34
N ALA A 242 -7.64 -8.17 -2.91
CA ALA A 242 -6.32 -7.65 -2.62
C ALA A 242 -5.68 -8.37 -1.42
N PHE A 243 -6.37 -8.36 -0.28
CA PHE A 243 -5.91 -9.00 0.94
C PHE A 243 -7.11 -9.52 1.75
N PRO A 244 -7.16 -10.81 2.11
CA PRO A 244 -8.25 -11.34 2.92
C PRO A 244 -8.14 -10.83 4.35
N ARG A 245 -9.29 -10.61 5.00
CA ARG A 245 -9.30 -10.32 6.44
C ARG A 245 -8.78 -11.55 7.19
N LEU A 246 -7.79 -11.33 8.03
CA LEU A 246 -7.25 -12.38 8.88
C LEU A 246 -8.26 -12.70 9.98
N GLN A 247 -8.45 -13.98 10.29
CA GLN A 247 -9.28 -14.40 11.42
C GLN A 247 -8.51 -14.32 12.74
N ALA A 248 -9.16 -13.87 13.80
CA ALA A 248 -8.56 -13.89 15.13
C ALA A 248 -8.21 -15.33 15.49
N GLN A 249 -6.97 -15.58 15.90
CA GLN A 249 -6.61 -16.87 16.46
C GLN A 249 -7.43 -17.06 17.74
N ARG A 250 -8.29 -18.09 17.77
CA ARG A 250 -8.86 -18.55 19.04
C ARG A 250 -7.68 -18.92 19.93
N ALA A 251 -7.60 -18.31 21.11
CA ALA A 251 -6.67 -18.77 22.13
C ALA A 251 -6.94 -20.26 22.35
N SER A 252 -5.95 -21.10 22.07
CA SER A 252 -5.97 -22.48 22.54
C SER A 252 -5.95 -22.41 24.05
N ILE A 253 -7.07 -22.80 24.67
CA ILE A 253 -7.22 -22.98 26.12
C ILE A 253 -6.38 -24.19 26.53
#